data_AF-A0AA42EDK2-F1
#
_entry.id   AF-A0AA42EDK2-F1
#
_cell.length_a   1.000
_cell.length_b   1.000
_cell.length_c   1.000
_cell.angle_alpha   90.00
_cell.angle_beta   90.00
_cell.angle_gamma   90.00
#
_symmetry.space_group_name_H-M   'P 1'
#
loop_
_entity.id
_entity.type
_entity.pdbx_description
1 polymer ?
#
loop_
_entity_poly.entity_id
_entity_poly.type
_entity_poly.pdbx_seq_one_letter_code
_entity_poly.pdbx_strand_id
1 'polypeptide(L)' 'MKRRTRRILGLFGLVTLLLVWGFFAVGAGYFFLGSDSWGVRMAYYAIAGAGWLPFALPIVTFMAKPD' A
#
# COMPACT_ATOMS: atom_id res chain seq x y z
N MET A 1 7.80 23.00 -9.20
CA MET A 1 8.51 21.75 -9.57
C MET A 1 8.05 21.29 -10.95
N LYS A 2 8.96 21.03 -11.90
CA LYS A 2 8.60 20.45 -13.21
C LYS A 2 7.85 19.12 -13.02
N ARG A 3 6.85 18.83 -13.86
CA ARG A 3 6.07 17.58 -13.88
C ARG A 3 6.90 16.31 -13.70
N ARG A 4 8.06 16.26 -14.37
CA ARG A 4 8.97 15.12 -14.37
C ARG A 4 9.52 14.81 -12.97
N THR A 5 9.96 15.83 -12.23
CA THR A 5 10.47 15.67 -10.86
C THR A 5 9.38 15.19 -9.90
N ARG A 6 8.16 15.73 -10.04
CA ARG A 6 7.00 15.34 -9.21
C ARG A 6 6.65 13.87 -9.36
N ARG A 7 6.67 13.36 -10.59
CA ARG A 7 6.45 11.95 -10.91
C ARG A 7 7.54 11.03 -10.35
N ILE A 8 8.80 11.46 -10.41
CA ILE A 8 9.92 10.67 -9.86
C ILE A 8 9.78 10.55 -8.33
N LEU A 9 9.50 11.66 -7.64
CA LEU A 9 9.29 11.65 -6.20
C LEU A 9 8.08 10.78 -5.81
N GLY A 10 6.97 10.91 -6.53
CA GLY A 10 5.79 10.07 -6.28
C GLY A 10 6.04 8.59 -6.57
N LEU A 11 6.85 8.25 -7.58
CA LEU A 11 7.25 6.87 -7.86
C LEU A 11 8.02 6.27 -6.68
N PHE A 12 9.04 6.96 -6.18
CA PHE A 12 9.79 6.50 -5.00
C PHE A 12 8.89 6.39 -3.76
N GLY A 13 7.96 7.33 -3.58
CA GLY A 13 6.95 7.27 -2.53
C GLY A 13 6.07 6.02 -2.62
N LEU A 14 5.56 5.70 -3.82
CA LEU A 14 4.75 4.50 -4.04
C LEU A 14 5.54 3.21 -3.84
N VAL A 15 6.77 3.13 -4.34
CA VAL A 15 7.63 1.95 -4.14
C VAL A 15 7.91 1.75 -2.66
N THR A 16 8.25 2.81 -1.93
CA THR A 16 8.49 2.75 -0.48
C THR A 16 7.24 2.31 0.26
N LEU A 17 6.08 2.89 -0.05
CA LEU A 17 4.80 2.51 0.53
C LEU A 17 4.51 1.02 0.30
N LEU A 18 4.71 0.54 -0.93
CA LEU A 18 4.44 -0.84 -1.30
C LEU A 18 5.38 -1.81 -0.60
N LEU A 19 6.65 -1.45 -0.42
CA LEU A 19 7.61 -2.23 0.36
C LEU A 19 7.19 -2.29 1.83
N VAL A 20 6.97 -1.14 2.48
CA VAL A 20 6.59 -1.07 3.90
C VAL A 20 5.30 -1.83 4.17
N TRP A 21 4.27 -1.62 3.34
CA TRP A 21 3.00 -2.32 3.46
C TRP A 21 3.15 -3.81 3.21
N GLY A 22 3.92 -4.21 2.19
CA GLY A 22 4.17 -5.61 1.88
C GLY A 22 4.85 -6.34 3.03
N PHE A 23 5.89 -5.76 3.63
CA PHE A 23 6.55 -6.34 4.80
C PHE A 23 5.59 -6.41 6.00
N PHE A 24 4.80 -5.37 6.24
CA PHE A 24 3.82 -5.36 7.31
C PHE A 24 2.74 -6.44 7.11
N ALA A 25 2.23 -6.60 5.88
CA ALA A 25 1.25 -7.62 5.53
C ALA A 25 1.82 -9.03 5.73
N VAL A 26 3.03 -9.31 5.24
CA VAL A 26 3.70 -10.60 5.46
C VAL A 26 3.91 -10.88 6.94
N GLY A 27 4.39 -9.89 7.70
CA GLY A 27 4.55 -10.00 9.15
C GLY A 27 3.24 -10.29 9.87
N ALA A 28 2.17 -9.58 9.52
CA ALA A 28 0.84 -9.82 10.06
C ALA A 28 0.29 -11.21 9.66
N GLY A 29 0.61 -11.68 8.45
CA GLY A 29 0.19 -12.98 7.94
C GLY A 29 0.58 -14.15 8.85
N TYR A 30 1.77 -14.09 9.46
CA TYR A 30 2.21 -15.09 10.44
C TYR A 30 1.26 -15.25 11.62
N PHE A 31 0.62 -14.17 12.07
CA PHE A 31 -0.29 -14.19 13.21
C PHE A 31 -1.72 -14.57 12.82
N PHE A 32 -2.22 -14.07 11.69
CA PHE A 32 -3.64 -14.18 11.34
C PHE A 32 -3.98 -15.39 10.46
N LEU A 33 -3.06 -15.84 9.60
CA LEU A 33 -3.34 -16.95 8.68
C LEU A 33 -3.37 -18.31 9.39
N GLY A 34 -2.71 -18.43 10.54
CA GLY A 34 -2.75 -19.63 11.37
C GLY A 34 -4.08 -19.86 12.08
N SER A 35 -5.00 -18.89 12.09
CA SER A 35 -6.31 -19.07 12.74
C SER A 35 -7.18 -20.05 11.95
N ASP A 36 -7.98 -20.88 12.63
CA ASP A 36 -8.96 -21.78 11.99
C ASP A 36 -10.20 -21.05 11.46
N SER A 37 -10.37 -19.77 11.81
CA SER A 37 -11.49 -18.98 11.36
C SER A 37 -11.31 -18.52 9.92
N TRP A 38 -12.19 -19.02 9.05
CA TRP A 38 -12.29 -18.56 7.67
C TRP A 38 -12.48 -17.04 7.56
N GLY A 39 -13.32 -16.46 8.44
CA GLY A 39 -13.59 -15.02 8.43
C GLY A 39 -12.34 -14.18 8.71
N VAL A 40 -11.48 -14.63 9.63
CA VAL A 40 -10.21 -13.95 9.94
C VAL A 40 -9.26 -14.00 8.74
N ARG A 41 -9.16 -15.15 8.06
CA ARG A 41 -8.32 -15.28 6.86
C ARG A 41 -8.84 -14.39 5.73
N MET A 42 -10.16 -14.33 5.50
CA MET A 42 -10.75 -13.45 4.51
C MET A 42 -10.50 -11.97 4.82
N ALA A 43 -10.73 -11.56 6.06
CA ALA A 43 -10.48 -10.18 6.49
C ALA A 43 -9.00 -9.81 6.31
N TYR A 44 -8.09 -10.71 6.68
CA TYR A 44 -6.66 -10.52 6.46
C TYR A 44 -6.34 -10.29 4.98
N TYR A 45 -6.81 -11.14 4.06
CA TYR A 45 -6.52 -10.97 2.63
C TYR A 45 -7.13 -9.68 2.05
N ALA A 46 -8.33 -9.31 2.49
CA ALA A 46 -8.97 -8.07 2.08
C ALA A 46 -8.16 -6.84 2.52
N ILE A 47 -7.74 -6.81 3.80
CA ILE A 47 -6.95 -5.71 4.34
C ILE A 47 -5.55 -5.70 3.74
N ALA A 48 -4.86 -6.84 3.66
CA ALA A 48 -3.54 -6.94 3.06
C ALA A 48 -3.54 -6.48 1.60
N GLY A 49 -4.59 -6.86 0.83
CA GLY A 49 -4.72 -6.53 -0.59
C GLY A 49 -5.12 -5.07 -0.87
N ALA A 50 -6.01 -4.48 -0.06
CA ALA A 50 -6.60 -3.17 -0.34
C ALA A 50 -6.24 -2.07 0.68
N GLY A 51 -5.71 -2.43 1.85
CA GLY A 51 -5.47 -1.50 2.96
C GLY A 51 -4.39 -0.45 2.68
N TRP A 52 -3.55 -0.64 1.67
CA TRP A 52 -2.57 0.35 1.22
C TRP A 52 -3.17 1.45 0.34
N LEU A 53 -4.35 1.24 -0.24
CA LEU A 53 -4.97 2.17 -1.19
C LEU A 53 -5.18 3.57 -0.62
N PRO A 54 -5.71 3.76 0.61
CA PRO A 54 -5.90 5.10 1.18
C PRO A 54 -4.59 5.90 1.27
N PHE A 55 -3.46 5.23 1.45
CA PHE A 55 -2.15 5.86 1.54
C PHE A 55 -1.53 6.13 0.15
N ALA A 56 -1.85 5.32 -0.85
CA ALA A 56 -1.40 5.53 -2.22
C ALA A 56 -2.11 6.71 -2.91
N LEU A 57 -3.38 6.94 -2.61
CA LEU A 57 -4.19 7.98 -3.25
C LEU A 57 -3.59 9.39 -3.12
N PRO A 58 -3.13 9.88 -1.95
CA PRO A 58 -2.42 11.15 -1.82
C PRO A 58 -1.17 11.26 -2.72
N ILE A 59 -0.43 10.16 -2.87
CA ILE A 59 0.81 10.15 -3.66
C ILE A 59 0.47 10.24 -5.15
N VAL A 60 -0.52 9.47 -5.60
CA VAL A 60 -0.98 9.48 -6.99
C VAL A 60 -1.60 10.83 -7.36
N THR A 61 -2.45 11.39 -6.49
CA THR A 61 -3.06 12.72 -6.72
C THR A 61 -2.01 13.83 -6.76
N PHE A 62 -0.96 13.75 -5.93
CA PHE A 62 0.20 14.63 -6.02
C PHE A 62 0.90 14.52 -7.39
N MET A 63 1.10 13.32 -7.93
CA MET A 63 1.69 13.13 -9.27
C MET A 63 0.80 13.62 -10.41
N ALA A 64 -0.52 13.57 -10.23
CA ALA A 64 -1.51 13.90 -11.24
C ALA A 64 -1.79 15.41 -11.37
N LYS A 65 -1.39 16.23 -10.39
CA LYS A 65 -1.62 17.69 -10.43
C LYS A 65 -1.12 18.32 -11.75
N PRO A 66 -1.92 19.17 -12.40
CA PRO A 66 -1.46 19.99 -13.53
C PRO A 66 -0.26 20.86 -13.12
N ASP A 67 0.61 21.16 -14.08
CA ASP A 67 1.75 22.07 -13.89
C ASP A 67 1.28 23.53 -13.98
#